data_AF-A0A1Q3AQ13-F1
#
_entry.id   AF-A0A1Q3AQ13-F1
#
_cell.length_a   1.000
_cell.length_b   1.000
_cell.length_c   1.000
_cell.angle_alpha   90.00
_cell.angle_beta   90.00
_cell.angle_gamma   90.00
#
_symmetry.space_group_name_H-M   'P 1'
#
loop_
_entity.id
_entity.type
_entity.pdbx_description
1 polymer ?
#
loop_
_entity_poly.entity_id
_entity_poly.type
_entity_poly.pdbx_seq_one_letter_code
_entity_poly.pdbx_strand_id
1 'polypeptide(L)'
;LFVMIIIDKYYLCDAAYTNTREFMAAYRNIRYWLENFCRMRTMTKEEKFNHACAKFRNVIECAYGVLKARFSILDKITPYPFCVQKDVVIVCFLVNNFIRKEK
;
A
#
# COMPACT_ATOMS: atom_id res chain seq x y z
N LEU A 1 9.29 7.69 0.30
CA LEU A 1 9.85 6.43 -0.25
C LEU A 1 8.98 5.29 0.29
N PHE A 2 8.01 4.80 -0.49
CA PHE A 2 7.21 3.63 -0.08
C PHE A 2 7.47 2.53 -1.10
N VAL A 3 8.41 1.64 -0.78
CA VAL A 3 8.61 0.38 -1.51
C VAL A 3 7.61 -0.59 -0.91
N MET A 4 6.59 -0.94 -1.69
CA MET A 4 5.56 -1.87 -1.26
C MET A 4 5.98 -3.28 -1.66
N ILE A 5 6.29 -4.11 -0.66
CA ILE A 5 6.72 -5.49 -0.89
C ILE A 5 5.50 -6.40 -1.01
N ILE A 6 5.56 -7.26 -2.04
CA ILE A 6 4.77 -8.47 -2.35
C ILE A 6 3.58 -8.29 -3.29
N ILE A 7 3.84 -8.55 -4.59
CA ILE A 7 2.99 -9.40 -5.42
C ILE A 7 3.89 -10.49 -6.04
N ASP A 8 4.15 -11.55 -5.26
CA ASP A 8 4.72 -12.89 -5.55
C ASP A 8 5.99 -13.05 -6.44
N LYS A 9 6.35 -12.08 -7.30
CA LYS A 9 7.57 -12.04 -8.14
C LYS A 9 8.05 -10.63 -8.51
N TYR A 10 7.32 -9.56 -8.16
CA TYR A 10 7.65 -8.18 -8.54
C TYR A 10 7.55 -7.21 -7.37
N TYR A 11 8.48 -6.25 -7.30
CA TYR A 11 8.41 -5.13 -6.38
C TYR A 11 7.55 -4.02 -7.00
N LEU A 12 6.49 -3.60 -6.30
CA LEU A 12 5.70 -2.46 -6.75
C LEU A 12 6.44 -1.17 -6.40
N CYS A 13 6.85 -0.45 -7.44
CA CYS A 13 7.62 0.78 -7.32
C CYS A 13 6.76 2.02 -7.57
N ASP A 14 7.18 3.13 -6.99
CA ASP A 14 6.55 4.42 -7.25
C ASP A 14 6.68 4.80 -8.74
N ALA A 15 5.75 5.61 -9.28
CA ALA A 15 5.75 6.03 -10.67
C ALA A 15 7.04 6.77 -11.08
N ALA A 16 7.85 7.23 -10.11
CA ALA A 16 9.18 7.78 -10.33
C ALA A 16 10.21 6.76 -10.88
N TYR A 17 9.98 5.46 -10.74
CA TYR A 17 10.90 4.40 -11.16
C TYR A 17 10.55 3.84 -12.54
N THR A 18 11.57 3.34 -13.24
CA THR A 18 11.41 2.68 -14.54
C THR A 18 10.99 1.23 -14.36
N ASN A 19 10.02 0.78 -15.18
CA ASN A 19 9.64 -0.62 -15.27
C ASN A 19 10.85 -1.47 -15.69
N THR A 20 11.26 -2.41 -14.85
CA THR A 20 12.29 -3.41 -15.13
C THR A 20 11.72 -4.82 -14.88
N ARG A 21 12.46 -5.86 -15.21
CA ARG A 21 12.02 -7.25 -14.99
C ARG A 21 11.70 -7.56 -13.53
N GLU A 22 12.23 -6.80 -12.57
CA GLU A 22 12.05 -7.02 -11.14
C GLU A 22 11.16 -5.96 -10.47
N PHE A 23 11.05 -4.78 -11.08
CA PHE A 23 10.29 -3.65 -10.56
C PHE A 23 9.17 -3.25 -11.51
N MET A 24 7.94 -3.34 -11.02
CA MET A 24 6.76 -2.90 -11.76
C MET A 24 6.28 -1.60 -11.11
N ALA A 25 6.52 -0.49 -11.79
CA ALA A 25 5.96 0.82 -11.48
C ALA A 25 4.60 1.00 -12.17
N ALA A 26 3.76 1.85 -11.58
CA ALA A 26 2.51 2.26 -12.22
C ALA A 26 2.81 2.89 -13.59
N TYR A 27 2.01 2.53 -14.60
CA TYR A 27 2.18 3.08 -15.95
C TYR A 27 1.93 4.59 -15.92
N ARG A 28 2.89 5.37 -16.44
CA ARG A 28 2.81 6.83 -16.54
C ARG A 28 1.78 7.23 -17.61
N ASN A 29 1.10 8.36 -17.41
CA ASN A 29 0.05 8.89 -18.30
C ASN A 29 -1.19 8.01 -18.46
N ILE A 30 -1.36 7.02 -17.60
CA ILE A 30 -2.55 6.15 -17.55
C ILE A 30 -3.33 6.46 -16.27
N ARG A 31 -4.66 6.33 -16.33
CA ARG A 31 -5.54 6.63 -15.19
C ARG A 31 -5.05 5.91 -13.93
N TYR A 32 -4.93 6.66 -12.84
CA TYR A 32 -4.39 6.19 -11.56
C TYR A 32 -5.40 6.28 -10.41
N TRP A 33 -6.22 7.33 -10.39
CA TRP A 33 -7.17 7.59 -9.31
C TRP A 33 -8.36 6.64 -9.37
N LEU A 34 -8.70 6.02 -8.24
CA LEU A 34 -9.84 5.11 -8.07
C LEU A 34 -11.16 5.70 -8.62
N GLU A 35 -11.36 7.00 -8.45
CA GLU A 35 -12.55 7.72 -8.92
C GLU A 35 -12.67 7.74 -10.45
N ASN A 36 -11.54 7.73 -11.17
CA ASN A 36 -11.49 7.71 -12.63
C ASN A 36 -11.96 6.37 -13.22
N PHE A 37 -12.06 5.32 -12.39
CA PHE A 37 -12.51 3.99 -12.79
C PHE A 37 -14.00 3.74 -12.52
N CYS A 38 -14.66 4.57 -11.71
CA CYS A 38 -16.09 4.42 -11.41
C CYS A 38 -16.99 4.77 -12.61
N ARG A 39 -16.50 5.54 -13.58
CA ARG A 39 -17.31 6.10 -14.69
C ARG A 39 -17.16 5.41 -16.04
N MET A 40 -16.26 4.45 -16.24
CA MET A 40 -16.07 3.80 -17.55
C MET A 40 -15.93 2.27 -17.46
N ARG A 41 -16.58 1.57 -18.41
CA ARG A 41 -16.74 0.11 -18.46
C ARG A 41 -15.55 -0.63 -19.09
N THR A 42 -14.76 0.06 -19.91
CA THR A 42 -13.61 -0.51 -20.64
C THR A 42 -12.31 0.01 -20.05
N MET A 43 -11.50 -0.93 -19.55
CA MET A 43 -10.16 -0.66 -19.04
C MET A 43 -9.15 -1.44 -19.89
N THR A 44 -8.10 -0.75 -20.36
CA THR A 44 -6.92 -1.37 -20.96
C THR A 44 -6.20 -2.27 -19.96
N LYS A 45 -5.30 -3.15 -20.45
CA LYS A 45 -4.52 -4.05 -19.57
C LYS A 45 -3.70 -3.26 -18.53
N GLU A 46 -3.19 -2.10 -18.92
CA GLU A 46 -2.37 -1.20 -18.10
C GLU A 46 -3.24 -0.45 -17.07
N GLU A 47 -4.43 0.00 -17.47
CA GLU A 47 -5.43 0.60 -16.56
C GLU A 47 -5.90 -0.39 -15.50
N LYS A 48 -6.10 -1.67 -15.86
CA LYS A 48 -6.43 -2.72 -14.88
C LYS A 48 -5.32 -2.93 -13.87
N PHE A 49 -4.07 -2.91 -14.33
CA PHE A 49 -2.90 -3.02 -13.46
C PHE A 49 -2.80 -1.84 -12.49
N ASN A 50 -2.88 -0.61 -13.01
CA ASN A 50 -2.85 0.61 -12.19
C ASN A 50 -4.01 0.64 -11.19
N HIS A 51 -5.23 0.23 -11.59
CA HIS A 51 -6.39 0.16 -10.69
C HIS A 51 -6.19 -0.84 -9.55
N ALA A 52 -5.66 -2.03 -9.86
CA ALA A 52 -5.35 -3.03 -8.83
C ALA A 52 -4.30 -2.51 -7.84
N CYS A 53 -3.26 -1.83 -8.34
CA CYS A 53 -2.24 -1.21 -7.52
C CYS A 53 -2.81 -0.09 -6.63
N ALA A 54 -3.64 0.79 -7.19
CA ALA A 54 -4.29 1.86 -6.46
C ALA A 54 -5.26 1.33 -5.39
N LYS A 55 -6.04 0.29 -5.72
CA LYS A 55 -6.91 -0.41 -4.75
C LYS A 55 -6.11 -0.99 -3.59
N PHE A 56 -5.03 -1.70 -3.89
CA PHE A 56 -4.22 -2.33 -2.86
C PHE A 56 -3.53 -1.29 -1.97
N ARG A 57 -2.97 -0.24 -2.57
CA ARG A 57 -2.42 0.92 -1.84
C ARG A 57 -3.47 1.54 -0.92
N ASN A 58 -4.68 1.78 -1.41
CA ASN A 58 -5.77 2.34 -0.63
C ASN A 58 -6.14 1.46 0.57
N VAL A 59 -6.16 0.13 0.41
CA VAL A 59 -6.41 -0.79 1.54
C VAL A 59 -5.32 -0.68 2.60
N ILE A 60 -4.05 -0.63 2.20
CA ILE A 60 -2.93 -0.49 3.13
C ILE A 60 -2.96 0.87 3.83
N GLU A 61 -3.16 1.96 3.09
CA GLU A 61 -3.22 3.31 3.63
C GLU A 61 -4.39 3.47 4.60
N CYS A 62 -5.58 2.95 4.25
CA CYS A 62 -6.74 2.91 5.17
C CYS A 62 -6.44 2.08 6.43
N ALA A 63 -5.84 0.90 6.30
CA ALA A 63 -5.50 0.06 7.44
C ALA A 63 -4.48 0.77 8.37
N TYR A 64 -3.49 1.43 7.78
CA TYR A 64 -2.52 2.22 8.51
C TYR A 64 -3.16 3.45 9.19
N GLY A 65 -4.11 4.11 8.54
CA GLY A 65 -4.92 5.18 9.14
C GLY A 65 -5.69 4.72 10.37
N VAL A 66 -6.35 3.55 10.31
CA VAL A 66 -7.03 2.94 11.47
C VAL A 66 -6.04 2.62 12.59
N LEU A 67 -4.87 2.06 12.25
CA LEU A 67 -3.85 1.76 13.24
C LEU A 67 -3.29 3.02 13.89
N LYS A 68 -3.07 4.10 13.15
CA LYS A 68 -2.64 5.39 13.72
C LYS A 68 -3.67 5.98 14.68
N ALA A 69 -4.95 5.90 14.33
CA ALA A 69 -6.04 6.36 15.20
C ALA A 69 -6.11 5.55 16.52
N ARG A 70 -5.75 4.26 16.47
CA ARG A 70 -5.78 3.36 17.63
C ARG A 70 -4.49 3.38 18.46
N PHE A 71 -3.35 3.52 17.80
CA PHE A 71 -2.01 3.44 18.38
C PHE A 71 -1.26 4.74 18.09
N SER A 72 -1.26 5.65 19.07
CA SER A 72 -0.58 6.95 19.01
C SER A 72 0.94 6.84 18.83
N ILE A 73 1.54 5.68 19.11
CA ILE A 73 2.95 5.38 18.83
C ILE A 73 3.29 5.42 17.33
N LEU A 74 2.33 5.16 16.44
CA LEU A 74 2.51 5.24 15.00
C LEU A 74 2.41 6.68 14.46
N ASP A 75 1.81 7.58 15.24
CA ASP A 75 1.72 9.01 14.91
C ASP A 75 3.02 9.73 15.29
N LYS A 76 3.55 9.42 16.47
CA LYS A 76 4.84 9.91 16.98
C LYS A 76 5.92 8.85 16.81
N ILE A 77 6.25 8.49 15.58
CA ILE A 77 7.46 7.69 15.32
C ILE A 77 8.66 8.56 15.74
N THR A 78 9.10 8.38 16.98
CA THR A 78 10.42 8.80 17.44
C THR A 78 11.46 8.15 16.53
N PRO A 79 12.69 8.71 16.43
CA PRO A 79 13.70 8.27 15.47
C PRO A 79 14.30 6.92 15.89
N TYR A 80 13.49 5.87 15.82
CA TYR A 80 13.92 4.50 15.99
C TYR A 80 14.62 4.03 14.70
N PRO A 81 15.57 3.10 14.81
CA PRO A 81 16.11 2.40 13.65
C PRO A 81 15.00 1.75 12.83
N PHE A 82 15.19 1.67 11.51
CA PHE A 82 14.19 1.14 10.57
C PHE A 82 13.67 -0.27 10.97
N CYS A 83 14.54 -1.13 11.48
CA CYS A 83 14.16 -2.46 11.96
C CYS A 83 13.08 -2.38 13.05
N VAL A 84 13.27 -1.49 14.03
CA VAL A 84 12.33 -1.29 15.14
C VAL A 84 11.02 -0.68 14.64
N GLN A 85 11.07 0.28 13.70
CA GLN A 85 9.86 0.85 13.10
C GLN A 85 9.01 -0.22 12.40
N LYS A 86 9.65 -1.10 11.63
CA LYS A 86 9.00 -2.23 10.95
C LYS A 86 8.34 -3.16 11.97
N ASP A 87 9.04 -3.53 13.04
CA ASP A 87 8.52 -4.46 14.05
C ASP A 87 7.32 -3.87 14.80
N VAL A 88 7.38 -2.57 15.15
CA VAL A 88 6.26 -1.86 15.78
C VAL A 88 5.01 -1.90 14.89
N VAL A 89 5.15 -1.63 13.59
CA VAL A 89 4.02 -1.71 12.65
C VAL A 89 3.44 -3.13 12.60
N ILE A 90 4.29 -4.16 12.51
CA ILE A 90 3.85 -5.56 12.47
C ILE A 90 3.07 -5.93 13.74
N VAL A 91 3.58 -5.58 14.92
CA VAL A 91 2.92 -5.83 16.20
C VAL A 91 1.56 -5.14 16.27
N CYS A 92 1.46 -3.87 15.86
CA CYS A 92 0.20 -3.14 15.80
C CYS A 92 -0.84 -3.84 14.89
N PHE A 93 -0.42 -4.34 13.73
CA PHE A 93 -1.29 -5.11 12.83
C PHE A 93 -1.75 -6.43 13.46
N LEU A 94 -0.83 -7.18 14.08
CA LEU A 94 -1.13 -8.46 14.74
C LEU A 94 -2.15 -8.27 15.87
N VAL A 95 -1.92 -7.30 16.75
CA VAL A 95 -2.82 -6.99 17.87
C VAL A 95 -4.18 -6.54 17.35
N ASN A 96 -4.23 -5.69 16.32
CA ASN A 96 -5.49 -5.24 15.75
C ASN A 96 -6.29 -6.40 15.12
N ASN A 97 -5.61 -7.33 14.45
CA ASN A 97 -6.23 -8.52 13.87
C ASN A 97 -6.69 -9.51 14.93
N PHE A 98 -5.92 -9.69 16.01
CA PHE A 98 -6.29 -10.54 17.15
C PHE A 98 -7.59 -10.05 17.79
N ILE A 99 -7.68 -8.76 18.11
CA ILE A 99 -8.89 -8.17 18.72
C ILE A 99 -10.10 -8.22 17.77
N ARG A 100 -9.88 -8.18 16.45
CA ARG A 100 -10.95 -8.36 15.46
C ARG A 100 -11.44 -9.80 15.33
N LYS A 101 -10.58 -10.80 15.59
CA LYS A 101 -10.95 -12.22 15.56
C LYS A 101 -11.68 -12.69 16.82
N GLU A 102 -11.49 -11.98 17.92
CA GLU A 102 -12.11 -12.29 19.22
C GLU A 102 -13.54 -11.72 19.35
N LYS A 103 -13.98 -10.91 18.38
CA LYS A 103 -15.37 -10.46 18.20
C LYS A 103 -16.08 -11.31 17.14
#